data_AF-W2WYJ2-F1
#
_entry.id   AF-W2WYJ2-F1
#
_cell.length_a   1.000
_cell.length_b   1.000
_cell.length_c   1.000
_cell.angle_alpha   90.00
_cell.angle_beta   90.00
_cell.angle_gamma   90.00
#
_symmetry.space_group_name_H-M   'P 1'
#
loop_
_entity.id
_entity.type
_entity.pdbx_description
1 polymer ?
#
loop_
_entity_poly.entity_id
_entity_poly.type
_entity_poly.pdbx_seq_one_letter_code
_entity_poly.pdbx_strand_id
1 'polypeptide(L)'
;MLSDTIIDFGIRCICESIGNGYALDSFAPSLGCPRPPEIPIESCKYVVLPVHLSDIHWGVIIADISYRTVMATVTPYFYEPLCSTAYNDTLQHTYETVVAEFLKVWHDSTTPGEPYPIVEENVWLSGPKQRDGTSCGVLVLAQVYTMLKNSLLFTRCAVSHDDVTIMRLRIMWMILRQPEVTTRENKVAKAVQDTDFELLATIKT
;
A
#
# COMPACT_ATOMS: atom_id res chain seq x y z
N MET A 1 -8.19 6.26 -13.93
CA MET A 1 -8.05 5.43 -12.71
C MET A 1 -6.58 5.26 -12.39
N LEU A 2 -6.23 4.95 -11.14
CA LEU A 2 -4.85 4.60 -10.81
C LEU A 2 -4.62 3.12 -11.14
N SER A 3 -3.47 2.79 -11.70
CA SER A 3 -3.05 1.40 -11.95
C SER A 3 -2.37 0.79 -10.72
N ASP A 4 -2.19 -0.53 -10.73
CA ASP A 4 -1.45 -1.29 -9.72
C ASP A 4 -0.11 -0.62 -9.39
N THR A 5 0.70 -0.33 -10.42
CA THR A 5 2.01 0.34 -10.28
C THR A 5 1.95 1.63 -9.45
N ILE A 6 0.92 2.47 -9.65
CA ILE A 6 0.79 3.74 -8.94
C ILE A 6 0.30 3.52 -7.51
N ILE A 7 -0.60 2.54 -7.30
CA ILE A 7 -1.11 2.18 -5.98
C ILE A 7 -0.01 1.57 -5.12
N ASP A 8 0.70 0.56 -5.63
CA ASP A 8 1.78 -0.11 -4.91
C ASP A 8 2.92 0.85 -4.59
N PHE A 9 3.31 1.69 -5.56
CA PHE A 9 4.29 2.74 -5.33
C PHE A 9 3.84 3.71 -4.23
N GLY A 10 2.59 4.18 -4.30
CA GLY A 10 2.02 5.13 -3.35
C GLY A 10 1.98 4.57 -1.93
N ILE A 11 1.48 3.35 -1.75
CA ILE A 11 1.41 2.68 -0.44
C ILE A 11 2.82 2.44 0.11
N ARG A 12 3.76 1.96 -0.72
CA ARG A 12 5.16 1.78 -0.31
C ARG A 12 5.78 3.08 0.18
N CYS A 13 5.62 4.17 -0.58
CA CYS A 13 6.11 5.49 -0.17
C CYS A 13 5.49 5.95 1.16
N ILE A 14 4.19 5.70 1.37
CA ILE A 14 3.51 6.05 2.63
C ILE A 14 4.11 5.25 3.79
N CYS A 15 4.19 3.92 3.66
CA CYS A 15 4.76 3.02 4.65
C CYS A 15 6.20 3.41 5.03
N GLU A 16 7.06 3.64 4.03
CA GLU A 16 8.45 4.06 4.22
C GLU A 16 8.55 5.44 4.91
N SER A 17 7.71 6.40 4.51
CA SER A 17 7.74 7.76 5.08
C SER A 17 7.31 7.82 6.55
N ILE A 18 6.46 6.89 7.00
CA ILE A 18 5.97 6.82 8.37
C ILE A 18 6.87 5.92 9.23
N GLY A 19 7.49 4.90 8.63
CA GLY A 19 8.57 4.11 9.24
C GLY A 19 8.14 2.90 10.07
N ASN A 20 6.84 2.57 10.11
CA ASN A 20 6.31 1.41 10.85
C ASN A 20 5.21 0.65 10.07
N GLY A 21 5.12 0.87 8.75
CA GLY A 21 4.23 0.15 7.86
C GLY A 21 5.00 -0.79 6.93
N TYR A 22 4.38 -1.90 6.58
CA TYR A 22 4.84 -2.82 5.54
C TYR A 22 3.78 -2.90 4.44
N ALA A 23 4.20 -2.67 3.20
CA ALA A 23 3.34 -2.68 2.03
C ALA A 23 3.42 -4.05 1.33
N LEU A 24 2.30 -4.78 1.30
CA LEU A 24 2.09 -5.87 0.35
C LEU A 24 1.71 -5.30 -1.01
N ASP A 25 2.00 -6.06 -2.04
CA ASP A 25 1.79 -5.71 -3.43
C ASP A 25 0.39 -6.16 -3.90
N SER A 26 -0.28 -5.39 -4.76
CA SER A 26 -1.63 -5.71 -5.23
C SER A 26 -1.72 -7.06 -5.95
N PHE A 27 -0.59 -7.58 -6.44
CA PHE A 27 -0.53 -8.90 -7.07
C PHE A 27 -0.45 -10.07 -6.08
N ALA A 28 -0.22 -9.83 -4.78
CA ALA A 28 -0.06 -10.88 -3.77
C ALA A 28 -1.20 -11.93 -3.73
N PRO A 29 -2.49 -11.57 -3.91
CA PRO A 29 -3.57 -12.56 -3.98
C PRO A 29 -3.47 -13.52 -5.19
N SER A 30 -2.81 -13.10 -6.27
CA SER A 30 -2.73 -13.86 -7.52
C SER A 30 -1.38 -14.56 -7.73
N LEU A 31 -0.29 -13.95 -7.26
CA LEU A 31 1.08 -14.44 -7.43
C LEU A 31 1.69 -15.00 -6.13
N GLY A 32 0.97 -14.88 -5.03
CA GLY A 32 1.45 -15.23 -3.69
C GLY A 32 2.21 -14.10 -3.00
N CYS A 33 2.34 -14.22 -1.68
CA CYS A 33 3.12 -13.26 -0.90
C CYS A 33 4.63 -13.49 -1.05
N PRO A 34 5.45 -12.43 -1.00
CA PRO A 34 6.88 -12.59 -0.79
C PRO A 34 7.14 -13.20 0.59
N ARG A 35 8.37 -13.69 0.80
CA ARG A 35 8.83 -14.05 2.15
C ARG A 35 8.78 -12.80 3.04
N PRO A 36 8.30 -12.91 4.30
CA PRO A 36 8.35 -11.80 5.24
C PRO A 36 9.79 -11.28 5.44
N PRO A 37 9.95 -9.99 5.78
CA PRO A 37 11.27 -9.44 6.08
C PRO A 37 11.83 -10.04 7.38
N GLU A 38 13.15 -10.04 7.52
CA GLU A 38 13.85 -10.60 8.68
C GLU A 38 13.76 -9.70 9.94
N ILE A 39 13.15 -8.52 9.84
CA ILE A 39 12.94 -7.65 10.99
C ILE A 39 11.85 -8.22 11.90
N PRO A 40 11.93 -8.04 13.24
CA PRO A 40 10.89 -8.50 14.15
C PRO A 40 9.50 -7.94 13.77
N ILE A 41 8.48 -8.80 13.75
CA ILE A 41 7.10 -8.38 13.44
C ILE A 41 6.61 -7.29 14.41
N GLU A 42 7.09 -7.28 15.65
CA GLU A 42 6.81 -6.25 16.66
C GLU A 42 7.30 -4.84 16.28
N SER A 43 8.26 -4.73 15.35
CA SER A 43 8.72 -3.44 14.81
C SER A 43 7.77 -2.89 13.75
N CYS A 44 6.85 -3.71 13.26
CA CYS A 44 5.84 -3.34 12.29
C CYS A 44 4.52 -3.06 13.00
N LYS A 45 3.96 -1.87 12.78
CA LYS A 45 2.64 -1.50 13.31
C LYS A 45 1.53 -1.79 12.30
N TYR A 46 1.80 -1.64 11.01
CA TYR A 46 0.79 -1.76 9.97
C TYR A 46 1.23 -2.68 8.84
N VAL A 47 0.40 -3.64 8.45
CA VAL A 47 0.52 -4.29 7.14
C VAL A 47 -0.62 -3.82 6.25
N VAL A 48 -0.27 -3.33 5.06
CA VAL A 48 -1.23 -2.75 4.11
C VAL A 48 -1.23 -3.55 2.83
N LEU A 49 -2.41 -3.97 2.38
CA LEU A 49 -2.62 -4.64 1.10
C LEU A 49 -3.67 -3.87 0.28
N PRO A 50 -3.31 -3.22 -0.83
CA PRO A 50 -4.28 -2.78 -1.82
C PRO A 50 -4.92 -4.01 -2.50
N VAL A 51 -6.21 -3.93 -2.78
CA VAL A 51 -6.96 -5.01 -3.44
C VAL A 51 -7.61 -4.48 -4.71
N HIS A 52 -7.24 -5.08 -5.84
CA HIS A 52 -7.84 -4.78 -7.13
C HIS A 52 -9.16 -5.55 -7.26
N LEU A 53 -10.28 -4.85 -7.09
CA LEU A 53 -11.63 -5.39 -7.08
C LEU A 53 -12.26 -5.28 -8.48
N SER A 54 -12.71 -6.41 -9.03
CA SER A 54 -13.39 -6.48 -10.34
C SER A 54 -12.63 -5.79 -11.49
N ASP A 55 -11.29 -5.83 -11.48
CA ASP A 55 -10.38 -5.28 -12.52
C ASP A 55 -10.48 -3.77 -12.79
N ILE A 56 -11.34 -3.04 -12.07
CA ILE A 56 -11.54 -1.60 -12.26
C ILE A 56 -11.70 -0.80 -10.96
N HIS A 57 -11.78 -1.48 -9.82
CA HIS A 57 -12.10 -0.87 -8.55
C HIS A 57 -11.01 -1.16 -7.51
N TRP A 58 -10.83 -0.27 -6.54
CA TRP A 58 -9.74 -0.38 -5.56
C TRP A 58 -10.30 -0.37 -4.15
N GLY A 59 -10.01 -1.43 -3.40
CA GLY A 59 -10.16 -1.47 -1.95
C GLY A 59 -8.80 -1.57 -1.27
N VAL A 60 -8.80 -1.54 0.06
CA VAL A 60 -7.59 -1.75 0.85
C VAL A 60 -7.89 -2.46 2.17
N ILE A 61 -6.96 -3.31 2.55
CA ILE A 61 -6.91 -4.00 3.84
C ILE A 61 -5.73 -3.43 4.62
N ILE A 62 -5.97 -3.03 5.87
CA ILE A 62 -4.93 -2.50 6.77
C ILE A 62 -5.02 -3.30 8.07
N ALA A 63 -4.00 -4.11 8.37
CA ALA A 63 -3.87 -4.78 9.65
C ALA A 63 -3.07 -3.90 10.61
N ASP A 64 -3.70 -3.42 11.71
CA ASP A 64 -3.00 -2.80 12.84
C ASP A 64 -2.49 -3.90 13.78
N ILE A 65 -1.20 -3.90 14.05
CA ILE A 65 -0.49 -4.91 14.81
C ILE A 65 0.03 -4.25 16.08
N SER A 66 -0.35 -4.81 17.23
CA SER A 66 -0.04 -4.24 18.53
C SER A 66 0.49 -5.30 19.47
N TYR A 67 1.82 -5.45 19.51
CA TYR A 67 2.52 -6.24 20.53
C TYR A 67 2.65 -5.42 21.83
N ARG A 68 1.59 -5.37 22.63
CA ARG A 68 1.63 -4.78 23.99
C ARG A 68 2.18 -5.81 24.98
N THR A 69 2.75 -5.33 26.08
CA THR A 69 3.37 -6.13 27.15
C THR A 69 2.44 -7.13 27.85
N VAL A 70 1.12 -7.05 27.66
CA VAL A 70 0.15 -7.96 28.29
C VAL A 70 -0.50 -8.91 27.28
N MET A 71 -0.80 -8.43 26.07
CA MET A 71 -1.46 -9.24 25.04
C MET A 71 -1.24 -8.60 23.67
N ALA A 72 -0.77 -9.39 22.71
CA ALA A 72 -0.62 -8.93 21.34
C ALA A 72 -1.95 -9.04 20.59
N THR A 73 -2.27 -8.04 19.76
CA THR A 73 -3.49 -8.03 18.94
C THR A 73 -3.22 -7.69 17.48
N VAL A 74 -4.11 -8.16 16.60
CA VAL A 74 -4.19 -7.78 15.19
C VAL A 74 -5.62 -7.30 14.90
N THR A 75 -5.77 -6.06 14.47
CA THR A 75 -7.06 -5.46 14.14
C THR A 75 -7.14 -5.22 12.62
N PRO A 76 -7.96 -5.99 11.88
CA PRO A 76 -8.11 -5.80 10.45
C PRO A 76 -9.11 -4.68 10.14
N TYR A 77 -8.66 -3.69 9.37
CA TYR A 77 -9.47 -2.61 8.82
C TYR A 77 -9.68 -2.82 7.32
N PHE A 78 -10.92 -2.63 6.88
CA PHE A 78 -11.33 -2.76 5.49
C PHE A 78 -11.89 -1.45 4.99
N TYR A 79 -11.43 -1.01 3.82
CA TYR A 79 -11.97 0.17 3.18
C TYR A 79 -12.20 -0.06 1.70
N GLU A 80 -13.43 0.21 1.28
CA GLU A 80 -13.89 0.20 -0.10
C GLU A 80 -14.57 1.55 -0.38
N PRO A 81 -14.07 2.37 -1.32
CA PRO A 81 -14.54 3.74 -1.51
C PRO A 81 -16.00 3.91 -1.95
N LEU A 82 -16.69 2.94 -2.55
CA LEU A 82 -18.15 3.01 -2.77
C LEU A 82 -18.95 2.78 -1.48
N CYS A 83 -18.29 2.25 -0.45
CA CYS A 83 -18.87 1.77 0.79
C CYS A 83 -20.03 0.79 0.51
N SER A 84 -19.81 -0.07 -0.48
CA SER A 84 -20.73 -1.11 -0.92
C SER A 84 -20.39 -2.42 -0.23
N THR A 85 -21.40 -3.09 0.31
CA THR A 85 -21.20 -4.42 0.90
C THR A 85 -20.93 -5.51 -0.15
N ALA A 86 -21.07 -5.20 -1.44
CA ALA A 86 -20.86 -6.14 -2.54
C ALA A 86 -19.43 -6.70 -2.61
N TYR A 87 -18.46 -5.98 -2.04
CA TYR A 87 -17.04 -6.38 -2.04
C TYR A 87 -16.58 -6.95 -0.69
N ASN A 88 -17.47 -7.02 0.31
CA ASN A 88 -17.09 -7.45 1.66
C ASN A 88 -16.52 -8.86 1.66
N ASP A 89 -17.20 -9.80 1.00
CA ASP A 89 -16.76 -11.19 0.93
C ASP A 89 -15.40 -11.31 0.26
N THR A 90 -15.15 -10.55 -0.81
CA THR A 90 -13.84 -10.54 -1.50
C THR A 90 -12.74 -9.98 -0.62
N LEU A 91 -12.98 -8.87 0.07
CA LEU A 91 -11.99 -8.26 0.95
C LEU A 91 -11.69 -9.14 2.17
N GLN A 92 -12.73 -9.70 2.79
CA GLN A 92 -12.57 -10.59 3.93
C GLN A 92 -11.82 -11.87 3.53
N HIS A 93 -12.22 -12.51 2.43
CA HIS A 93 -11.53 -13.69 1.92
C HIS A 93 -10.06 -13.40 1.60
N THR A 94 -9.78 -12.25 0.99
CA THR A 94 -8.41 -11.81 0.68
C THR A 94 -7.59 -11.58 1.96
N TYR A 95 -8.19 -11.01 3.01
CA TYR A 95 -7.51 -10.88 4.30
C TYR A 95 -7.15 -12.25 4.89
N GLU A 96 -8.12 -13.17 4.94
CA GLU A 96 -7.95 -14.48 5.55
C GLU A 96 -6.88 -15.34 4.84
N THR A 97 -6.84 -15.28 3.52
CA THR A 97 -5.96 -16.11 2.68
C THR A 97 -4.61 -15.47 2.36
N VAL A 98 -4.48 -14.14 2.45
CA VAL A 98 -3.24 -13.44 2.07
C VAL A 98 -2.62 -12.77 3.28
N VAL A 99 -3.30 -11.79 3.87
CA VAL A 99 -2.72 -10.97 4.94
C VAL A 99 -2.53 -11.78 6.21
N ALA A 100 -3.56 -12.53 6.65
CA ALA A 100 -3.49 -13.31 7.87
C ALA A 100 -2.46 -14.45 7.78
N GLU A 101 -2.31 -15.09 6.62
CA GLU A 101 -1.28 -16.10 6.39
C GLU A 101 0.13 -15.48 6.40
N PHE A 102 0.31 -14.36 5.71
CA PHE A 102 1.58 -13.62 5.71
C PHE A 102 2.01 -13.22 7.13
N LEU A 103 1.08 -12.70 7.93
CA LEU A 103 1.34 -12.31 9.32
C LEU A 103 1.70 -13.50 10.21
N LYS A 104 1.04 -14.66 10.05
CA LYS A 104 1.40 -15.88 10.77
C LYS A 104 2.82 -16.34 10.45
N VAL A 105 3.19 -16.38 9.16
CA VAL A 105 4.54 -16.76 8.75
C VAL A 105 5.58 -15.78 9.30
N TRP A 106 5.28 -14.48 9.30
CA TRP A 106 6.19 -13.47 9.85
C TRP A 106 6.32 -13.58 11.38
N HIS A 107 5.21 -13.81 12.09
CA HIS A 107 5.22 -14.06 13.54
C HIS A 107 6.05 -15.30 13.87
N ASP A 108 5.75 -16.45 13.26
CA ASP A 108 6.42 -17.72 13.56
C ASP A 108 7.94 -17.66 13.28
N SER A 109 8.35 -16.89 12.27
CA SER A 109 9.75 -16.73 11.90
C SER A 109 10.54 -15.78 12.79
N THR A 110 9.89 -14.80 13.43
CA THR A 110 10.58 -13.74 14.20
C THR A 110 10.35 -13.82 15.70
N THR A 111 9.29 -14.49 16.15
CA THR A 111 8.96 -14.74 17.56
C THR A 111 8.64 -16.22 17.78
N PRO A 112 9.60 -17.14 17.55
CA PRO A 112 9.33 -18.57 17.61
C PRO A 112 8.94 -19.02 19.02
N GLY A 113 7.82 -19.73 19.13
CA GLY A 113 7.31 -20.28 20.39
C GLY A 113 6.40 -19.33 21.18
N GLU A 114 6.27 -18.08 20.76
CA GLU A 114 5.26 -17.16 21.29
C GLU A 114 3.88 -17.47 20.70
N PRO A 115 2.79 -17.24 21.45
CA PRO A 115 1.45 -17.39 20.91
C PRO A 115 1.15 -16.29 19.89
N TYR A 116 0.49 -16.68 18.79
CA TYR A 116 0.04 -15.73 17.78
C TYR A 116 -0.93 -14.69 18.38
N PRO A 117 -0.84 -13.40 17.98
CA PRO A 117 -1.73 -12.35 18.46
C PRO A 117 -3.22 -12.68 18.33
N ILE A 118 -4.03 -12.15 19.25
CA ILE A 118 -5.49 -12.26 19.15
C ILE A 118 -5.97 -11.37 18.01
N VAL A 119 -6.72 -11.97 17.08
CA VAL A 119 -7.36 -11.24 15.98
C VAL A 119 -8.64 -10.61 16.51
N GLU A 120 -8.70 -9.28 16.50
CA GLU A 120 -9.88 -8.51 16.89
C GLU A 120 -10.95 -8.51 15.79
N GLU A 121 -12.13 -7.98 16.10
CA GLU A 121 -13.23 -7.88 15.14
C GLU A 121 -12.87 -7.02 13.93
N ASN A 122 -13.38 -7.42 12.76
CA ASN A 122 -13.23 -6.70 11.50
C ASN A 122 -13.83 -5.30 11.58
N VAL A 123 -13.04 -4.28 11.23
CA VAL A 123 -13.50 -2.88 11.20
C VAL A 123 -13.71 -2.42 9.77
N TRP A 124 -14.97 -2.17 9.40
CA TRP A 124 -15.32 -1.61 8.09
C TRP A 124 -15.35 -0.09 8.14
N LEU A 125 -14.44 0.56 7.40
CA LEU A 125 -14.39 2.01 7.30
C LEU A 125 -15.53 2.50 6.38
N SER A 126 -16.43 3.28 6.96
CA SER A 126 -17.67 3.73 6.30
C SER A 126 -17.51 4.97 5.41
N GLY A 127 -16.29 5.45 5.21
CA GLY A 127 -16.03 6.63 4.41
C GLY A 127 -14.54 6.96 4.27
N PRO A 128 -14.23 7.97 3.47
CA PRO A 128 -15.16 8.77 2.67
C PRO A 128 -15.72 8.00 1.47
N LYS A 129 -16.98 8.25 1.10
CA LYS A 129 -17.60 7.60 -0.07
C LYS A 129 -17.23 8.34 -1.36
N GLN A 130 -16.73 7.62 -2.35
CA GLN A 130 -16.51 8.12 -3.71
C GLN A 130 -17.85 8.48 -4.36
N ARG A 131 -17.86 9.61 -5.07
CA ARG A 131 -19.04 10.11 -5.80
C ARG A 131 -18.91 9.97 -7.31
N ASP A 132 -17.75 9.53 -7.77
CA ASP A 132 -17.42 9.33 -9.19
C ASP A 132 -16.96 7.89 -9.43
N GLY A 133 -16.70 7.54 -10.69
CA GLY A 133 -16.27 6.20 -11.10
C GLY A 133 -14.76 5.98 -11.18
N THR A 134 -13.92 6.91 -10.70
CA THR A 134 -12.47 6.89 -10.99
C THR A 134 -11.55 7.21 -9.81
N SER A 135 -12.11 7.62 -8.67
CA SER A 135 -11.37 8.14 -7.51
C SER A 135 -11.04 7.11 -6.45
N CYS A 136 -11.50 5.86 -6.59
CA CYS A 136 -11.27 4.78 -5.63
C CYS A 136 -9.80 4.67 -5.20
N GLY A 137 -8.88 4.58 -6.16
CA GLY A 137 -7.45 4.47 -5.86
C GLY A 137 -6.87 5.67 -5.11
N VAL A 138 -7.35 6.89 -5.40
CA VAL A 138 -6.90 8.12 -4.71
C VAL A 138 -7.37 8.11 -3.26
N LEU A 139 -8.62 7.69 -3.02
CA LEU A 139 -9.18 7.60 -1.69
C LEU A 139 -8.55 6.49 -0.86
N VAL A 140 -8.22 5.34 -1.47
CA VAL A 140 -7.43 4.28 -0.85
C VAL A 140 -6.10 4.83 -0.32
N LEU A 141 -5.32 5.54 -1.16
CA LEU A 141 -4.04 6.11 -0.75
C LEU A 141 -4.19 7.12 0.39
N ALA A 142 -5.22 7.99 0.33
CA ALA A 142 -5.48 8.97 1.38
C ALA A 142 -5.90 8.29 2.70
N GLN A 143 -6.72 7.25 2.64
CA GLN A 143 -7.15 6.49 3.81
C GLN A 143 -5.96 5.80 4.49
N VAL A 144 -5.10 5.11 3.71
CA VAL A 144 -3.87 4.50 4.22
C VAL A 144 -2.99 5.55 4.91
N TYR A 145 -2.71 6.68 4.24
CA TYR A 145 -1.87 7.74 4.81
C TYR A 145 -2.38 8.25 6.16
N THR A 146 -3.69 8.48 6.28
CA THR A 146 -4.26 8.98 7.53
C THR A 146 -4.29 7.93 8.64
N MET A 147 -4.59 6.68 8.30
CA MET A 147 -4.60 5.58 9.26
C MET A 147 -3.22 5.29 9.84
N LEU A 148 -2.18 5.23 9.00
CA LEU A 148 -0.82 4.99 9.47
C LEU A 148 -0.30 6.14 10.35
N LYS A 149 -0.91 7.34 10.24
CA LYS A 149 -0.71 8.46 11.17
C LYS A 149 -1.57 8.39 12.44
N ASN A 150 -2.19 7.25 12.73
CA ASN A 150 -3.09 7.03 13.86
C ASN A 150 -4.32 7.95 13.85
N SER A 151 -4.83 8.28 12.66
CA SER A 151 -5.95 9.20 12.51
C SER A 151 -7.06 8.58 11.66
N LEU A 152 -8.23 8.38 12.27
CA LEU A 152 -9.47 8.02 11.58
C LEU A 152 -10.27 9.25 11.09
N LEU A 153 -9.66 10.45 11.13
CA LEU A 153 -10.34 11.69 10.74
C LEU A 153 -10.84 11.64 9.29
N PHE A 154 -10.03 11.07 8.38
CA PHE A 154 -10.38 11.00 6.96
C PHE A 154 -11.65 10.18 6.72
N THR A 155 -11.87 9.12 7.51
CA THR A 155 -13.07 8.28 7.43
C THR A 155 -14.37 9.07 7.63
N ARG A 156 -14.30 10.19 8.33
CA ARG A 156 -15.44 11.06 8.64
C ARG A 156 -15.51 12.29 7.74
N CYS A 157 -14.55 12.50 6.85
CA CYS A 157 -14.50 13.67 5.99
C CYS A 157 -15.49 13.55 4.83
N ALA A 158 -16.08 14.69 4.46
CA ALA A 158 -16.69 14.84 3.14
C ALA A 158 -15.58 15.21 2.16
N VAL A 159 -15.40 14.42 1.10
CA VAL A 159 -14.40 14.69 0.06
C VAL A 159 -15.09 15.30 -1.15
N SER A 160 -14.67 16.50 -1.54
CA SER A 160 -15.12 17.18 -2.75
C SER A 160 -14.33 16.74 -3.99
N HIS A 161 -14.80 17.13 -5.18
CA HIS A 161 -14.05 16.90 -6.43
C HIS A 161 -12.71 17.66 -6.43
N ASP A 162 -12.66 18.85 -5.85
CA ASP A 162 -11.43 19.64 -5.77
C ASP A 162 -10.41 18.99 -4.83
N ASP A 163 -10.88 18.40 -3.72
CA ASP A 163 -10.01 17.62 -2.82
C ASP A 163 -9.38 16.44 -3.55
N VAL A 164 -10.16 15.67 -4.33
CA VAL A 164 -9.64 14.58 -5.16
C VAL A 164 -8.60 15.10 -6.16
N THR A 165 -8.87 16.24 -6.80
CA THR A 165 -7.95 16.86 -7.77
C THR A 165 -6.62 17.22 -7.11
N ILE A 166 -6.67 17.82 -5.91
CA ILE A 166 -5.49 18.13 -5.10
C ILE A 166 -4.75 16.86 -4.69
N MET A 167 -5.45 15.80 -4.27
CA MET A 167 -4.83 14.52 -3.91
C MET A 167 -4.11 13.89 -5.10
N ARG A 168 -4.70 13.93 -6.30
CA ARG A 168 -4.05 13.47 -7.55
C ARG A 168 -2.78 14.26 -7.83
N LEU A 169 -2.83 15.58 -7.71
CA LEU A 169 -1.64 16.44 -7.88
C LEU A 169 -0.55 16.11 -6.86
N ARG A 170 -0.90 15.80 -5.60
CA ARG A 170 0.05 15.37 -4.58
C ARG A 170 0.68 14.02 -4.89
N ILE A 171 -0.08 13.04 -5.37
CA ILE A 171 0.44 11.74 -5.81
C ILE A 171 1.41 11.93 -6.98
N MET A 172 1.02 12.73 -7.98
CA MET A 172 1.88 13.06 -9.11
C MET A 172 3.17 13.73 -8.64
N TRP A 173 3.07 14.67 -7.70
CA TRP A 173 4.24 15.33 -7.12
C TRP A 173 5.15 14.35 -6.36
N MET A 174 4.59 13.41 -5.60
CA MET A 174 5.36 12.36 -4.92
C MET A 174 6.18 11.52 -5.91
N ILE A 175 5.58 11.14 -7.04
CA ILE A 175 6.28 10.40 -8.11
C ILE A 175 7.41 11.25 -8.71
N LEU A 176 7.12 12.50 -9.08
CA LEU A 176 8.09 13.40 -9.72
C LEU A 176 9.24 13.82 -8.79
N ARG A 177 9.04 13.75 -7.47
CA ARG A 177 10.00 14.22 -6.48
C ARG A 177 10.98 13.17 -5.98
N GLN A 178 10.99 11.96 -6.52
CA GLN A 178 12.01 10.96 -6.20
C GLN A 178 13.30 11.24 -7.01
N PRO A 179 14.29 11.97 -6.45
CA PRO A 179 15.43 12.47 -7.21
C PRO A 179 16.43 11.34 -7.49
N GLU A 180 16.44 10.27 -6.71
CA GLU A 180 17.43 9.20 -6.77
C GLU A 180 17.19 8.26 -7.96
N VAL A 181 15.92 7.97 -8.27
CA VAL A 181 15.51 7.24 -9.49
C VAL A 181 15.83 8.08 -10.72
N THR A 182 15.40 9.34 -10.74
CA THR A 182 15.72 10.27 -11.84
C THR A 182 17.21 10.49 -11.98
N THR A 183 18.00 10.59 -10.90
CA THR A 183 19.46 10.79 -11.00
C THR A 183 20.17 9.54 -11.50
N ARG A 184 19.77 8.34 -11.07
CA ARG A 184 20.35 7.08 -11.55
C ARG A 184 19.98 6.81 -13.01
N GLU A 185 18.71 6.98 -13.38
CA GLU A 185 18.25 6.86 -14.76
C GLU A 185 18.86 7.94 -15.66
N ASN A 186 18.97 9.19 -15.20
CA ASN A 186 19.65 10.24 -15.96
C ASN A 186 21.15 9.95 -16.13
N LYS A 187 21.81 9.34 -15.14
CA LYS A 187 23.22 8.89 -15.27
C LYS A 187 23.36 7.75 -16.26
N VAL A 188 22.45 6.77 -16.25
CA VAL A 188 22.43 5.65 -17.20
C VAL A 188 22.12 6.14 -18.61
N ALA A 189 21.10 6.98 -18.77
CA ALA A 189 20.74 7.58 -20.06
C ALA A 189 21.88 8.43 -20.64
N LYS A 190 22.60 9.17 -19.78
CA LYS A 190 23.79 9.91 -20.18
C LYS A 190 24.92 8.98 -20.62
N ALA A 191 25.19 7.90 -19.88
CA ALA A 191 26.22 6.92 -20.25
C ALA A 191 25.90 6.21 -21.58
N VAL A 192 24.62 5.90 -21.85
CA VAL A 192 24.16 5.35 -23.13
C VAL A 192 24.39 6.36 -24.26
N GLN A 193 24.02 7.63 -24.07
CA GLN A 193 24.27 8.67 -25.06
C GLN A 193 25.77 8.87 -25.33
N ASP A 194 26.60 8.93 -24.29
CA ASP A 194 28.05 9.10 -24.43
C ASP A 194 28.65 7.91 -25.23
N THR A 195 28.17 6.69 -24.98
CA THR A 195 28.60 5.49 -25.73
C THR A 195 28.14 5.53 -27.19
N ASP A 196 26.91 5.97 -27.46
CA ASP A 196 26.40 6.12 -28.84
C ASP A 196 27.20 7.17 -29.63
N PHE A 197 27.61 8.26 -28.98
CA PHE A 197 28.49 9.27 -29.60
C PHE A 197 29.86 8.70 -29.95
N GLU A 198 30.47 7.89 -29.07
CA GLU A 198 31.75 7.22 -29.35
C GLU A 198 31.63 6.23 -30.51
N LEU A 199 30.56 5.41 -30.53
CA LEU A 199 30.31 4.47 -31.62
C LEU A 199 30.10 5.17 -32.96
N LEU A 200 29.33 6.25 -33.00
CA LEU A 200 29.14 7.05 -34.21
C LEU A 200 30.42 7.73 -34.69
N ALA A 201 31.33 8.10 -33.78
CA ALA A 201 32.64 8.64 -34.13
C ALA A 201 33.55 7.58 -34.80
N THR A 202 33.40 6.30 -34.46
CA THR A 202 34.17 5.21 -35.10
C THR A 202 33.71 4.85 -36.51
N ILE A 203 32.52 5.27 -36.92
CA ILE A 203 31.95 5.02 -38.26
C ILE A 203 32.40 6.07 -39.29
N LYS A 204 33.10 7.13 -38.87
CA LYS A 204 33.69 8.11 -39.80
C LYS A 204 35.00 7.59 -40.40
N THR A 205 34.86 6.89 -41.53
CA THR A 205 35.88 6.75 -42.58
C THR A 205 35.40 7.41 -43.85
#